data_AF-A0A317FCQ9-F1
#
_entry.id   AF-A0A317FCQ9-F1
#
_cell.length_a   1.000
_cell.length_b   1.000
_cell.length_c   1.000
_cell.angle_alpha   90.00
_cell.angle_beta   90.00
_cell.angle_gamma   90.00
#
_symmetry.space_group_name_H-M   'P 1'
#
loop_
_entity.id
_entity.type
_entity.pdbx_description
1 polymer ?
#
loop_
_entity_poly.entity_id
_entity_poly.type
_entity_poly.pdbx_seq_one_letter_code
_entity_poly.pdbx_strand_id
1 'polypeptide(L)'
;MLHPRLLLAPTLVLGLGLAACGQPEPPVAAAPAAQPAAATPPAQPAAAAAPAWQDLNGARASSGEGELQRRGFELSRRQGLTQYWNHAPSRTCLRVVTSNGRYAVTQVPFTPQNCPV
;
A
#
# COMPACT_ATOMS: atom_id res chain seq x y z
N MET A 1 37.63 -22.08 -29.78
CA MET A 1 36.59 -23.11 -29.60
C MET A 1 35.24 -22.48 -29.91
N LEU A 2 34.45 -23.20 -30.70
CA LEU A 2 33.39 -22.73 -31.59
C LEU A 2 32.07 -22.59 -30.80
N HIS A 3 31.44 -21.43 -30.83
CA HIS A 3 30.09 -21.23 -30.29
C HIS A 3 29.06 -21.98 -31.14
N PRO A 4 28.20 -22.84 -30.57
CA PRO A 4 27.13 -23.48 -31.32
C PRO A 4 26.03 -22.48 -31.63
N ARG A 5 25.80 -22.29 -32.92
CA ARG A 5 24.70 -21.55 -33.53
C ARG A 5 23.35 -22.22 -33.27
N LEU A 6 22.36 -21.37 -32.98
CA LEU A 6 20.97 -21.38 -33.46
C LEU A 6 20.05 -22.57 -33.11
N LEU A 7 18.75 -22.28 -33.32
CA LEU A 7 17.54 -23.11 -33.29
C LEU A 7 16.78 -22.91 -31.96
N LEU A 8 15.51 -22.52 -31.88
CA LEU A 8 14.44 -22.25 -32.83
C LEU A 8 13.43 -21.36 -32.06
N ALA A 9 12.97 -20.26 -32.63
CA ALA A 9 11.62 -19.78 -32.36
C ALA A 9 10.66 -20.64 -33.20
N PRO A 10 9.44 -20.93 -32.72
CA PRO A 10 8.33 -20.26 -33.38
C PRO A 10 7.06 -20.03 -32.53
N THR A 11 6.22 -19.14 -33.06
CA THR A 11 4.75 -19.15 -33.04
C THR A 11 4.00 -18.74 -31.77
N LEU A 12 3.83 -17.42 -31.68
CA LEU A 12 2.57 -16.72 -31.40
C LEU A 12 1.31 -17.53 -31.77
N VAL A 13 0.38 -17.73 -30.83
CA VAL A 13 -1.04 -18.00 -31.15
C VAL A 13 -1.90 -16.98 -30.41
N LEU A 14 -2.42 -16.05 -31.22
CA LEU A 14 -3.47 -15.10 -30.91
C LEU A 14 -4.78 -15.87 -30.69
N GLY A 15 -5.35 -15.80 -29.49
CA GLY A 15 -6.69 -16.32 -29.19
C GLY A 15 -7.70 -15.20 -29.07
N LEU A 16 -8.11 -14.63 -30.21
CA LEU A 16 -9.20 -13.64 -30.31
C LEU A 16 -10.52 -14.40 -30.47
N GLY A 17 -11.28 -14.56 -29.38
CA GLY A 17 -12.60 -15.20 -29.38
C GLY A 17 -13.73 -14.18 -29.40
N LEU A 18 -14.13 -13.74 -30.60
CA LEU A 18 -15.41 -13.07 -30.88
C LEU A 18 -16.36 -14.10 -31.48
N ALA A 19 -17.39 -14.52 -30.74
CA ALA A 19 -18.55 -15.21 -31.29
C ALA A 19 -19.77 -14.96 -30.42
N ALA A 20 -20.55 -13.96 -30.81
CA ALA A 20 -21.95 -13.83 -30.46
C ALA A 20 -22.78 -14.73 -31.40
N CYS A 21 -23.66 -15.56 -30.85
CA CYS A 21 -24.95 -15.94 -31.44
C CYS A 21 -25.85 -16.47 -30.30
N GLY A 22 -27.03 -15.88 -30.15
CA GLY A 22 -27.88 -15.99 -28.97
C GLY A 22 -28.48 -17.36 -28.68
N GLN A 23 -29.02 -17.47 -27.47
CA GLN A 23 -29.97 -18.50 -27.08
C GLN A 23 -31.20 -17.82 -26.43
N PRO A 24 -32.42 -18.30 -26.74
CA PRO A 24 -33.71 -17.65 -26.46
C PRO A 24 -34.14 -17.66 -24.98
N GLU A 25 -34.85 -16.61 -24.58
CA GLU A 25 -35.46 -16.44 -23.26
C GLU A 25 -36.73 -17.30 -23.08
N PRO A 26 -36.87 -18.06 -21.98
CA PRO A 26 -38.18 -18.52 -21.51
C PRO A 26 -38.83 -17.46 -20.60
N PRO A 27 -40.09 -17.06 -20.87
CA PRO A 27 -40.86 -16.24 -19.93
C PRO A 27 -41.56 -17.14 -18.92
N VAL A 28 -41.07 -17.16 -17.68
CA VAL A 28 -41.86 -17.65 -16.55
C VAL A 28 -42.00 -16.56 -15.50
N ALA A 29 -43.14 -15.87 -15.59
CA ALA A 29 -43.66 -15.03 -14.53
C ALA A 29 -43.95 -15.89 -13.29
N ALA A 30 -43.25 -15.62 -12.18
CA ALA A 30 -43.63 -16.13 -10.87
C ALA A 30 -43.21 -15.14 -9.77
N ALA A 31 -44.23 -14.49 -9.19
CA ALA A 31 -44.30 -13.89 -7.85
C ALA A 31 -43.39 -12.67 -7.52
N PRO A 32 -43.96 -11.54 -7.02
CA PRO A 32 -43.17 -10.54 -6.31
C PRO A 32 -42.87 -11.08 -4.91
N ALA A 33 -41.79 -11.84 -4.77
CA ALA A 33 -41.18 -12.04 -3.46
C ALA A 33 -40.60 -10.68 -3.03
N ALA A 34 -41.14 -10.14 -1.94
CA ALA A 34 -40.68 -8.92 -1.32
C ALA A 34 -39.15 -8.93 -1.18
N GLN A 35 -38.47 -8.00 -1.86
CA GLN A 35 -37.04 -7.81 -1.72
C GLN A 35 -36.79 -7.31 -0.28
N PRO A 36 -35.96 -7.97 0.53
CA PRO A 36 -35.57 -7.39 1.81
C PRO A 36 -34.85 -6.09 1.51
N ALA A 37 -35.31 -5.00 2.12
CA ALA A 37 -34.63 -3.72 2.06
C ALA A 37 -33.16 -3.94 2.46
N ALA A 38 -32.26 -3.78 1.50
CA ALA A 38 -30.83 -3.88 1.75
C ALA A 38 -30.48 -2.79 2.76
N ALA A 39 -30.23 -3.20 4.01
CA ALA A 39 -29.69 -2.33 5.03
C ALA A 39 -28.28 -1.92 4.57
N THR A 40 -28.13 -0.68 4.13
CA THR A 40 -26.81 -0.09 3.85
C THR A 40 -26.00 -0.18 5.15
N PRO A 41 -24.89 -0.93 5.19
CA PRO A 41 -24.05 -0.94 6.38
C PRO A 41 -23.56 0.50 6.63
N PRO A 42 -23.49 0.95 7.90
CA PRO A 42 -22.93 2.26 8.18
C PRO A 42 -21.51 2.30 7.63
N ALA A 43 -21.20 3.34 6.85
CA ALA A 43 -19.84 3.60 6.38
C ALA A 43 -18.95 3.81 7.62
N GLN A 44 -18.19 2.77 7.99
CA GLN A 44 -17.18 2.92 9.02
C GLN A 44 -16.13 3.91 8.52
N PRO A 45 -15.74 4.91 9.34
CA PRO A 45 -14.66 5.80 8.97
C PRO A 45 -13.42 4.93 8.73
N ALA A 46 -12.96 4.89 7.48
CA ALA A 46 -11.72 4.22 7.15
C ALA A 46 -10.61 4.92 7.91
N ALA A 47 -10.01 4.21 8.89
CA ALA A 47 -8.78 4.69 9.50
C ALA A 47 -7.78 4.96 8.37
N ALA A 48 -7.20 6.16 8.35
CA ALA A 48 -6.22 6.49 7.33
C ALA A 48 -5.08 5.49 7.41
N ALA A 49 -4.79 4.79 6.31
CA ALA A 49 -3.64 3.91 6.25
C ALA A 49 -2.36 4.74 6.42
N ALA A 50 -1.38 4.19 7.14
CA ALA A 50 -0.08 4.82 7.24
C ALA A 50 0.63 4.81 5.88
N PRO A 51 1.32 5.90 5.49
CA PRO A 51 2.21 5.86 4.34
C PRO A 51 3.30 4.79 4.55
N ALA A 52 3.71 4.12 3.47
CA ALA A 52 4.82 3.18 3.52
C ALA A 52 6.10 3.88 4.01
N TRP A 53 6.94 3.16 4.76
CA TRP A 53 8.17 3.70 5.35
C TRP A 53 9.35 2.72 5.29
N GLN A 54 9.08 1.46 4.97
CA GLN A 54 10.04 0.36 5.04
C GLN A 54 11.21 0.57 4.06
N ASP A 55 10.96 1.24 2.94
CA ASP A 55 11.93 1.60 1.91
C ASP A 55 12.98 2.63 2.38
N LEU A 56 12.71 3.33 3.49
CA LEU A 56 13.63 4.32 4.03
C LEU A 56 14.77 3.71 4.86
N ASN A 57 14.73 2.40 5.12
CA ASN A 57 15.86 1.70 5.75
C ASN A 57 17.09 1.75 4.83
N GLY A 58 18.20 2.29 5.36
CA GLY A 58 19.42 2.50 4.60
C GLY A 58 19.40 3.74 3.68
N ALA A 59 18.33 4.54 3.68
CA ALA A 59 18.32 5.81 2.95
C ALA A 59 19.34 6.79 3.54
N ARG A 60 19.86 7.70 2.71
CA ARG A 60 20.64 8.86 3.20
C ARG A 60 19.76 9.71 4.10
N ALA A 61 20.31 10.20 5.20
CA ALA A 61 19.54 10.95 6.19
C ALA A 61 18.75 12.13 5.60
N SER A 62 19.38 12.96 4.77
CA SER A 62 18.71 14.11 4.14
C SER A 62 17.56 13.70 3.21
N SER A 63 17.73 12.62 2.43
CA SER A 63 16.68 12.11 1.54
C SER A 63 15.55 11.44 2.33
N GLY A 64 15.89 10.67 3.36
CA GLY A 64 14.91 10.02 4.23
C GLY A 64 14.05 11.01 5.01
N GLU A 65 14.64 12.10 5.49
CA GLU A 65 13.90 13.17 6.18
C GLU A 65 12.87 13.82 5.26
N GLY A 66 13.30 14.20 4.04
CA GLY A 66 12.42 14.80 3.05
C GLY A 66 11.34 13.84 2.52
N GLU A 67 11.60 12.53 2.47
CA GLU A 67 10.58 11.51 2.17
C GLU A 67 9.55 11.38 3.30
N LEU A 68 9.99 11.32 4.56
CA LEU A 68 9.09 11.28 5.71
C LEU A 68 8.14 12.48 5.71
N GLN A 69 8.68 13.69 5.57
CA GLN A 69 7.89 14.93 5.51
C GLN A 69 6.92 14.94 4.33
N ARG A 70 7.37 14.58 3.13
CA ARG A 70 6.49 14.50 1.94
C ARG A 70 5.36 13.49 2.10
N ARG A 71 5.59 12.43 2.87
CA ARG A 71 4.59 11.41 3.20
C ARG A 71 3.68 11.83 4.37
N GLY A 72 3.87 13.02 4.92
CA GLY A 72 3.04 13.56 6.00
C GLY A 72 3.47 13.12 7.41
N PHE A 73 4.65 12.52 7.55
CA PHE A 73 5.21 12.32 8.88
C PHE A 73 5.77 13.63 9.42
N GLU A 74 5.48 13.91 10.69
CA GLU A 74 5.97 15.09 11.39
C GLU A 74 7.00 14.67 12.43
N LEU A 75 8.07 15.46 12.54
CA LEU A 75 9.07 15.22 13.55
C LEU A 75 8.51 15.60 14.92
N SER A 76 8.39 14.60 15.80
CA SER A 76 7.79 14.76 17.12
C SER A 76 8.85 14.98 18.21
N ARG A 77 9.97 14.25 18.16
CA ARG A 77 11.04 14.35 19.18
C ARG A 77 12.41 13.95 18.62
N ARG A 78 13.48 14.56 19.16
CA ARG A 78 14.87 14.09 18.95
C ARG A 78 15.51 13.68 20.28
N GLN A 79 16.30 12.62 20.27
CA GLN A 79 17.10 12.15 21.39
C GLN A 79 18.43 11.58 20.88
N GLY A 80 19.49 12.38 20.94
CA GLY A 80 20.79 12.03 20.34
C GLY A 80 20.64 11.77 18.85
N LEU A 81 21.09 10.60 18.38
CA LEU A 81 20.97 10.15 16.99
C LEU A 81 19.59 9.57 16.62
N THR A 82 18.65 9.55 17.58
CA THR A 82 17.31 9.01 17.36
C THR A 82 16.32 10.16 17.14
N GLN A 83 15.50 10.04 16.09
CA GLN A 83 14.38 10.92 15.79
C GLN A 83 13.08 10.12 15.85
N TYR A 84 12.04 10.68 16.46
CA TYR A 84 10.71 10.10 16.50
C TYR A 84 9.79 10.90 15.58
N TRP A 85 9.11 10.19 14.70
CA TRP A 85 8.25 10.76 13.66
C TRP A 85 6.84 10.23 13.85
N ASN A 86 5.87 11.14 13.93
CA ASN A 86 4.47 10.77 14.08
C ASN A 86 3.75 10.95 12.73
N HIS A 87 2.70 10.17 12.51
CA HIS A 87 1.69 10.42 11.49
C HIS A 87 0.34 10.30 12.18
N ALA A 88 -0.20 11.46 12.58
CA ALA A 88 -1.41 11.54 13.40
C ALA A 88 -2.64 10.85 12.76
N PRO A 89 -2.93 10.98 11.44
CA PRO A 89 -4.12 10.39 10.85
C PRO A 89 -4.19 8.86 10.98
N SER A 90 -3.04 8.18 10.88
CA SER A 90 -2.95 6.72 10.98
C SER A 90 -2.47 6.24 12.36
N ARG A 91 -2.25 7.16 13.31
CA ARG A 91 -1.63 6.89 14.62
C ARG A 91 -0.35 6.04 14.51
N THR A 92 0.51 6.36 13.55
CA THR A 92 1.79 5.67 13.34
C THR A 92 2.93 6.47 13.94
N CYS A 93 3.83 5.79 14.67
CA CYS A 93 5.01 6.39 15.28
C CYS A 93 6.25 5.62 14.83
N LEU A 94 7.22 6.31 14.24
CA LEU A 94 8.47 5.74 13.77
C LEU A 94 9.61 6.23 14.64
N ARG A 95 10.44 5.30 15.11
CA ARG A 95 11.75 5.57 15.67
C ARG A 95 12.78 5.43 14.56
N VAL A 96 13.51 6.50 14.28
CA VAL A 96 14.52 6.58 13.23
C VAL A 96 15.88 6.83 13.88
N VAL A 97 16.79 5.87 13.78
CA VAL A 97 18.19 6.05 14.21
C VAL A 97 19.03 6.39 13.00
N THR A 98 19.82 7.46 13.10
CA THR A 98 20.79 7.81 12.05
C THR A 98 22.19 7.36 12.46
N SER A 99 22.78 6.45 11.70
CA SER A 99 24.16 5.99 11.90
C SER A 99 24.91 5.96 10.57
N ASN A 100 26.15 6.44 10.54
CA ASN A 100 26.95 6.58 9.31
C ASN A 100 26.21 7.34 8.19
N GLY A 101 25.38 8.33 8.57
CA GLY A 101 24.54 9.10 7.65
C GLY A 101 23.44 8.28 6.97
N ARG A 102 23.02 7.16 7.56
CA ARG A 102 21.98 6.25 7.05
C ARG A 102 20.92 5.98 8.10
N TYR A 103 19.68 5.83 7.65
CA TYR A 103 18.53 5.56 8.50
C TYR A 103 18.38 4.07 8.85
N ALA A 104 18.01 3.81 10.09
CA ALA A 104 17.36 2.59 10.53
C ALA A 104 16.00 2.98 11.11
N VAL A 105 14.92 2.54 10.47
CA VAL A 105 13.55 2.92 10.78
C VAL A 105 12.83 1.75 11.42
N THR A 106 12.12 2.00 12.51
CA THR A 106 11.32 0.99 13.20
C THR A 106 10.03 1.62 13.69
N GLN A 107 8.89 1.00 13.42
CA GLN A 107 7.62 1.42 14.01
C GLN A 107 7.60 1.06 15.50
N VAL A 108 7.23 2.04 16.34
CA VAL A 108 7.08 1.89 17.79
C VAL A 108 5.64 2.21 18.19
N PRO A 109 5.22 1.82 19.42
CA PRO A 109 3.88 2.14 19.89
C PRO A 109 3.60 3.66 19.86
N PHE A 110 2.40 4.03 19.38
CA PHE A 110 1.93 5.41 19.37
C PHE A 110 1.45 5.82 20.77
N THR A 111 2.40 6.25 21.60
CA THR A 111 2.15 6.77 22.96
C THR A 111 2.70 8.19 23.09
N PRO A 112 2.16 9.02 24.01
CA PRO A 112 2.66 10.38 24.25
C PRO A 112 4.15 10.45 24.63
N GLN A 113 4.72 9.34 25.12
CA GLN A 113 6.13 9.22 25.48
C GLN A 113 7.04 9.10 24.25
N ASN A 114 6.59 8.36 23.23
CA ASN A 114 7.34 8.09 22.01
C ASN A 114 7.09 9.18 20.96
N CYS A 115 5.81 9.51 20.74
CA CYS A 115 5.33 10.49 19.77
C CYS A 115 4.25 11.37 20.43
N PRO A 116 4.64 12.46 21.12
CA PRO A 116 3.68 13.51 21.48
C PRO A 116 2.99 14.08 20.23
N VAL A 117 1.69 14.30 20.35
CA VAL A 117 0.83 15.00 19.39
C VAL A 117 0.76 16.48 19.72
#